data_AF-A0A7K9BM43-F1
#
_entry.id   AF-A0A7K9BM43-F1
#
_cell.length_a   1.000
_cell.length_b   1.000
_cell.length_c   1.000
_cell.angle_alpha   90.00
_cell.angle_beta   90.00
_cell.angle_gamma   90.00
#
_symmetry.space_group_name_H-M   'P 1'
#
loop_
_entity.id
_entity.type
_entity.pdbx_description
1 polymer ?
#
loop_
_entity_poly.entity_id
_entity_poly.type
_entity_poly.pdbx_seq_one_letter_code
_entity_poly.pdbx_strand_id
1 'polypeptide(L)'
;VKLAGSAAQGGSGCEQQQAMSRCGELQAELPAAALQRSQPSCCSLAAAPEQSEQSAGSRRQPVVPSCCSQDCRQETPGREEARTDPPDGQQDPETEKHKEKTLGKEVLLLMQALNTLSTPEEKLAALCKKYADLLEESRNVQKQMKILQKKQAQVVKEKVHLQSEHSKAILARSKLESLCRELQRHNKTLKEENLQQAREEEERRKEATAHFQLTLNEIQAQLEQHDLHNAKLRQENLELGDKLKKLIEQYALREEHIDKVFKHKELQQQLVDAKLQQTTQLIKEAEEKHQREREFLLKEATESRHKCEQMKQQEAQLKQQLSLYMDKFEEFQTTMAKSNELFTTFRQEMEKMTKKIKKLEKETIVWRTKWENNNKALLQMAEEKTVRDKEYKGFQVKLERLEKLCRALQTERNELNEKVEVLKEQVSLREAEVELAVQVLQSCGLGSPQELPAGLQPPLGSCAASSAAETLSLRPARGSQPLD
;
A
#
# COMPACT_ATOMS: atom_id res chain seq x y z
N VAL A 1 25.85 2.96 -36.14
CA VAL A 1 26.80 2.20 -35.29
C VAL A 1 26.03 1.83 -34.03
N LYS A 2 25.48 0.62 -33.91
CA LYS A 2 26.08 -0.64 -33.42
C LYS A 2 26.53 -0.59 -31.95
N LEU A 3 26.21 -1.68 -31.22
CA LEU A 3 26.35 -2.00 -29.77
C LEU A 3 25.04 -1.73 -29.01
N ALA A 4 24.12 -2.70 -28.83
CA ALA A 4 24.24 -4.12 -28.47
C ALA A 4 24.77 -4.34 -27.04
N GLY A 5 23.88 -4.75 -26.14
CA GLY A 5 24.14 -5.10 -24.75
C GLY A 5 23.01 -5.98 -24.21
N SER A 6 23.17 -7.30 -24.34
CA SER A 6 22.19 -8.28 -23.86
C SER A 6 22.18 -8.36 -22.33
N ALA A 7 20.99 -8.50 -21.75
CA ALA A 7 20.80 -9.04 -20.41
C ALA A 7 19.71 -10.12 -20.44
N ALA A 8 19.99 -11.22 -19.76
CA ALA A 8 19.41 -12.55 -19.94
C ALA A 8 17.88 -12.70 -19.80
N GLN A 9 17.39 -13.75 -20.46
CA GLN A 9 16.07 -14.36 -20.25
C GLN A 9 15.94 -14.94 -18.84
N GLY A 10 14.71 -15.01 -18.33
CA GLY A 10 14.38 -15.64 -17.04
C GLY A 10 12.87 -15.82 -16.86
N GLY A 11 12.16 -16.24 -17.91
CA GLY A 11 10.71 -16.46 -17.86
C GLY A 11 10.34 -17.91 -17.56
N SER A 12 9.65 -18.14 -16.44
CA SER A 12 8.95 -19.40 -16.15
C SER A 12 7.77 -19.15 -15.21
N GLY A 13 6.62 -19.81 -15.46
CA GLY A 13 5.59 -19.99 -14.43
C GLY A 13 4.39 -19.03 -14.46
N CYS A 14 3.65 -18.99 -15.57
CA CYS A 14 2.20 -18.84 -15.43
C CYS A 14 1.63 -20.18 -14.92
N GLU A 15 1.32 -20.30 -13.63
CA GLU A 15 0.34 -21.26 -13.09
C GLU A 15 0.16 -21.08 -11.57
N GLN A 16 -0.72 -20.16 -11.14
CA GLN A 16 -1.37 -20.27 -9.82
C GLN A 16 -2.61 -19.37 -9.72
N GLN A 17 -3.64 -19.73 -10.49
CA GLN A 17 -4.98 -19.14 -10.39
C GLN A 17 -5.99 -20.22 -9.97
N GLN A 18 -5.79 -20.84 -8.80
CA GLN A 18 -6.77 -21.72 -8.14
C GLN A 18 -6.36 -22.06 -6.67
N ALA A 19 -6.61 -21.14 -5.72
CA ALA A 19 -6.42 -21.41 -4.28
C ALA A 19 -7.23 -20.50 -3.32
N MET A 20 -8.34 -19.90 -3.77
CA MET A 20 -9.17 -18.99 -2.93
C MET A 20 -10.68 -19.25 -3.14
N SER A 21 -11.10 -20.51 -3.01
CA SER A 21 -12.52 -20.87 -2.87
C SER A 21 -12.68 -22.27 -2.25
N ARG A 22 -12.89 -22.31 -0.93
CA ARG A 22 -13.48 -23.41 -0.13
C ARG A 22 -13.51 -23.03 1.36
N CYS A 23 -14.40 -22.10 1.71
CA CYS A 23 -14.86 -21.89 3.08
C CYS A 23 -16.33 -21.47 3.00
N GLY A 24 -17.22 -22.40 3.36
CA GLY A 24 -18.67 -22.26 3.26
C GLY A 24 -19.33 -23.64 3.25
N GLU A 25 -20.36 -23.80 4.08
CA GLU A 25 -21.28 -24.95 4.11
C GLU A 25 -20.70 -26.32 4.54
N LEU A 26 -20.38 -26.44 5.84
CA LEU A 26 -20.71 -27.65 6.60
C LEU A 26 -21.32 -27.23 7.95
N GLN A 27 -22.65 -27.18 8.00
CA GLN A 27 -23.39 -26.85 9.23
C GLN A 27 -24.54 -27.85 9.39
N ALA A 28 -24.63 -28.42 10.60
CA ALA A 28 -25.70 -29.27 11.12
C ALA A 28 -26.03 -30.58 10.34
N GLU A 29 -25.59 -31.71 10.89
CA GLU A 29 -26.45 -32.86 11.22
C GLU A 29 -25.69 -33.73 12.24
N LEU A 30 -26.20 -33.79 13.48
CA LEU A 30 -25.65 -34.59 14.59
C LEU A 30 -26.74 -35.55 15.09
N PRO A 31 -26.63 -36.87 14.85
CA PRO A 31 -27.55 -37.84 15.43
C PRO A 31 -27.07 -38.25 16.83
N ALA A 32 -27.75 -37.77 17.87
CA ALA A 32 -27.66 -38.35 19.20
C ALA A 32 -28.58 -39.59 19.28
N ALA A 33 -28.00 -40.79 19.32
CA ALA A 33 -28.73 -42.02 19.63
C ALA A 33 -27.84 -42.98 20.44
N ALA A 34 -28.38 -43.46 21.57
CA ALA A 34 -27.61 -44.16 22.59
C ALA A 34 -27.22 -45.60 22.22
N LEU A 35 -26.01 -46.01 22.62
CA LEU A 35 -25.60 -47.42 22.66
C LEU A 35 -26.37 -48.17 23.76
N GLN A 36 -27.29 -49.05 23.34
CA GLN A 36 -27.85 -50.09 24.22
C GLN A 36 -27.27 -51.47 23.87
N ARG A 37 -26.43 -52.02 24.77
CA ARG A 37 -26.41 -53.44 25.22
C ARG A 37 -25.08 -53.82 25.85
N SER A 38 -25.08 -54.00 27.17
CA SER A 38 -24.73 -55.30 27.81
C SER A 38 -24.90 -55.24 29.33
N GLN A 39 -25.98 -55.86 29.81
CA GLN A 39 -26.24 -56.41 31.15
C GLN A 39 -25.85 -55.66 32.44
N PRO A 40 -26.81 -55.62 33.38
CA PRO A 40 -26.54 -56.03 34.75
C PRO A 40 -27.48 -57.16 35.20
N SER A 41 -26.99 -58.05 36.06
CA SER A 41 -27.84 -59.03 36.76
C SER A 41 -27.32 -59.25 38.18
N CYS A 42 -28.20 -58.98 39.16
CA CYS A 42 -28.30 -59.58 40.50
C CYS A 42 -27.05 -59.64 41.41
N CYS A 43 -27.11 -59.34 42.70
CA CYS A 43 -28.19 -58.88 43.58
C CYS A 43 -27.58 -58.23 44.83
N SER A 44 -28.28 -57.30 45.48
CA SER A 44 -28.01 -56.91 46.86
C SER A 44 -29.32 -56.55 47.54
N LEU A 45 -29.59 -57.18 48.69
CA LEU A 45 -30.84 -57.03 49.42
C LEU A 45 -30.83 -55.78 50.28
N ALA A 46 -31.94 -55.03 50.28
CA ALA A 46 -32.42 -54.30 51.45
C ALA A 46 -33.90 -53.90 51.27
N ALA A 47 -34.80 -54.62 51.94
CA ALA A 47 -36.16 -54.15 52.20
C ALA A 47 -36.72 -54.82 53.47
N ALA A 48 -37.26 -54.00 54.35
CA ALA A 48 -38.12 -54.33 55.50
C ALA A 48 -39.34 -53.38 55.43
N PRO A 49 -40.37 -53.44 56.30
CA PRO A 49 -40.59 -54.34 57.45
C PRO A 49 -42.03 -54.92 57.56
N GLU A 50 -42.33 -55.64 58.67
CA GLU A 50 -43.67 -55.91 59.27
C GLU A 50 -44.67 -56.76 58.44
N GLN A 51 -45.62 -57.57 58.94
CA GLN A 51 -46.04 -58.15 60.24
C GLN A 51 -47.03 -59.32 59.88
N SER A 52 -47.54 -60.24 60.72
CA SER A 52 -47.35 -60.66 62.13
C SER A 52 -48.04 -62.04 62.37
N GLU A 53 -47.85 -62.65 63.56
CA GLU A 53 -48.65 -63.77 64.16
C GLU A 53 -48.66 -65.17 63.47
N GLN A 54 -48.71 -66.33 64.15
CA GLN A 54 -48.80 -66.65 65.59
C GLN A 54 -48.28 -68.09 65.91
N SER A 55 -47.87 -68.29 67.18
CA SER A 55 -48.02 -69.52 67.99
C SER A 55 -47.06 -70.75 67.90
N ALA A 56 -46.42 -70.98 69.06
CA ALA A 56 -46.11 -72.25 69.76
C ALA A 56 -44.72 -72.93 69.62
N GLY A 57 -44.05 -73.16 70.76
CA GLY A 57 -43.06 -74.26 70.88
C GLY A 57 -41.80 -74.09 71.76
N SER A 58 -41.94 -74.04 73.09
CA SER A 58 -40.94 -74.55 74.06
C SER A 58 -39.52 -73.95 74.17
N ARG A 59 -39.44 -72.82 74.86
CA ARG A 59 -38.51 -72.50 75.99
C ARG A 59 -37.42 -73.53 76.37
N ARG A 60 -36.13 -73.15 76.25
CA ARG A 60 -35.18 -72.90 77.38
C ARG A 60 -33.81 -72.44 76.87
N GLN A 61 -33.23 -71.44 77.54
CA GLN A 61 -31.87 -70.91 77.30
C GLN A 61 -30.96 -71.19 78.52
N PRO A 62 -29.63 -70.98 78.43
CA PRO A 62 -28.63 -71.64 79.27
C PRO A 62 -28.29 -70.88 80.56
N VAL A 63 -27.66 -71.58 81.52
CA VAL A 63 -26.94 -70.94 82.63
C VAL A 63 -25.67 -71.73 82.95
N VAL A 64 -24.59 -70.99 83.20
CA VAL A 64 -23.30 -71.41 83.77
C VAL A 64 -23.49 -71.90 85.23
N PRO A 65 -22.55 -72.65 85.81
CA PRO A 65 -22.33 -72.57 87.26
C PRO A 65 -20.94 -72.02 87.61
N SER A 66 -20.94 -71.00 88.47
CA SER A 66 -19.78 -70.54 89.23
C SER A 66 -19.94 -70.95 90.70
N CYS A 67 -18.82 -71.25 91.35
CA CYS A 67 -18.56 -71.30 92.80
C CYS A 67 -19.62 -71.88 93.78
N CYS A 68 -19.23 -72.96 94.48
CA CYS A 68 -19.01 -73.04 95.95
C CYS A 68 -18.61 -74.50 96.27
N SER A 69 -17.50 -74.81 96.94
CA SER A 69 -17.17 -74.51 98.35
C SER A 69 -18.16 -75.12 99.34
N GLN A 70 -17.92 -76.37 99.80
CA GLN A 70 -17.78 -76.66 101.23
C GLN A 70 -17.11 -78.02 101.53
N ASP A 71 -16.53 -78.10 102.73
CA ASP A 71 -15.73 -79.17 103.33
C ASP A 71 -16.22 -80.63 103.21
N CYS A 72 -15.25 -81.54 103.16
CA CYS A 72 -15.10 -82.53 104.22
C CYS A 72 -13.62 -82.84 104.50
N ARG A 73 -13.14 -82.39 105.66
CA ARG A 73 -11.87 -82.82 106.28
C ARG A 73 -11.78 -84.34 106.36
N GLN A 74 -10.57 -84.87 106.15
CA GLN A 74 -9.93 -85.75 107.13
C GLN A 74 -8.42 -85.83 106.89
N GLU A 75 -7.67 -85.10 107.72
CA GLU A 75 -6.24 -85.31 107.90
C GLU A 75 -6.01 -86.27 109.07
N THR A 76 -5.13 -87.26 108.84
CA THR A 76 -4.09 -87.82 109.74
C THR A 76 -4.36 -88.03 111.25
N PRO A 77 -3.84 -89.14 111.83
CA PRO A 77 -2.40 -89.12 112.18
C PRO A 77 -1.65 -90.41 111.82
N GLY A 78 -0.33 -90.27 111.68
CA GLY A 78 0.58 -91.40 111.58
C GLY A 78 0.69 -92.18 112.89
N ARG A 79 1.25 -93.39 112.80
CA ARG A 79 1.71 -94.15 113.96
C ARG A 79 3.12 -94.64 113.69
N GLU A 80 4.06 -94.13 114.48
CA GLU A 80 5.43 -94.63 114.54
C GLU A 80 5.49 -96.00 115.25
N GLU A 81 6.64 -96.65 115.10
CA GLU A 81 7.13 -97.78 115.91
C GLU A 81 6.27 -99.06 116.00
N ALA A 82 6.79 -100.14 115.41
CA ALA A 82 7.67 -101.02 116.20
C ALA A 82 8.51 -101.91 115.29
N ARG A 83 9.83 -101.88 115.46
CA ARG A 83 10.67 -103.03 115.10
C ARG A 83 10.47 -104.10 116.17
N THR A 84 10.15 -105.32 115.79
CA THR A 84 10.31 -106.49 116.67
C THR A 84 11.43 -107.35 116.13
N ASP A 85 12.65 -107.02 116.56
CA ASP A 85 13.74 -108.00 116.66
C ASP A 85 13.33 -109.14 117.61
N PRO A 86 13.88 -110.35 117.47
CA PRO A 86 13.41 -111.52 118.21
C PRO A 86 13.87 -111.47 119.69
N PRO A 87 13.02 -111.88 120.65
CA PRO A 87 13.48 -112.13 122.00
C PRO A 87 14.31 -113.42 122.01
N ASP A 88 15.61 -113.25 122.29
CA ASP A 88 16.54 -114.34 122.59
C ASP A 88 16.16 -115.03 123.92
N GLY A 89 16.74 -116.19 124.18
CA GLY A 89 16.27 -117.10 125.21
C GLY A 89 16.40 -116.56 126.65
N GLN A 90 15.44 -116.92 127.49
CA GLN A 90 15.59 -116.83 128.94
C GLN A 90 15.31 -118.20 129.57
N GLN A 91 16.36 -118.78 130.16
CA GLN A 91 16.29 -119.98 130.98
C GLN A 91 15.64 -119.63 132.31
N ASP A 92 14.77 -120.50 132.85
CA ASP A 92 14.22 -120.32 134.19
C ASP A 92 14.45 -121.59 135.05
N PRO A 93 15.35 -121.56 136.05
CA PRO A 93 15.84 -122.74 136.75
C PRO A 93 15.05 -123.09 138.03
N GLU A 94 13.71 -123.03 138.00
CA GLU A 94 12.88 -123.27 139.21
C GLU A 94 12.27 -124.69 139.33
N THR A 95 12.30 -125.50 138.27
CA THR A 95 11.50 -126.76 138.24
C THR A 95 12.14 -127.99 138.90
N GLU A 96 13.35 -127.93 139.44
CA GLU A 96 13.98 -129.06 140.15
C GLU A 96 13.49 -129.19 141.61
N LYS A 97 13.42 -128.09 142.36
CA LYS A 97 13.05 -128.10 143.80
C LYS A 97 11.63 -128.61 144.08
N HIS A 98 10.73 -128.56 143.09
CA HIS A 98 9.37 -129.11 143.25
C HIS A 98 9.30 -130.62 142.97
N LYS A 99 10.14 -131.15 142.07
CA LYS A 99 10.12 -132.59 141.72
C LYS A 99 10.56 -133.46 142.89
N GLU A 100 11.58 -133.05 143.63
CA GLU A 100 12.09 -133.78 144.79
C GLU A 100 11.05 -133.86 145.93
N LYS A 101 10.32 -132.77 146.20
CA LYS A 101 9.19 -132.75 147.16
C LYS A 101 7.98 -133.56 146.69
N THR A 102 7.74 -133.67 145.38
CA THR A 102 6.66 -134.52 144.84
C THR A 102 7.05 -135.99 144.92
N LEU A 103 8.26 -136.38 144.50
CA LEU A 103 8.79 -137.74 144.69
C LEU A 103 8.75 -138.17 146.16
N GLY A 104 9.17 -137.29 147.09
CA GLY A 104 9.13 -137.59 148.53
C GLY A 104 7.72 -137.93 149.05
N LYS A 105 6.68 -137.29 148.50
CA LYS A 105 5.27 -137.61 148.82
C LYS A 105 4.79 -138.89 148.14
N GLU A 106 5.19 -139.13 146.89
CA GLU A 106 4.84 -140.35 146.15
C GLU A 106 5.50 -141.60 146.76
N VAL A 107 6.75 -141.50 147.21
CA VAL A 107 7.44 -142.58 147.95
C VAL A 107 6.75 -142.88 149.28
N LEU A 108 6.27 -141.86 150.00
CA LEU A 108 5.49 -142.04 151.24
C LEU A 108 4.15 -142.73 150.99
N LEU A 109 3.40 -142.30 149.96
CA LEU A 109 2.16 -142.95 149.53
C LEU A 109 2.38 -144.39 149.06
N LEU A 110 3.46 -144.66 148.33
CA LEU A 110 3.84 -146.00 147.91
C LEU A 110 4.16 -146.88 149.12
N MET A 111 4.96 -146.38 150.07
CA MET A 111 5.31 -147.12 151.29
C MET A 111 4.09 -147.41 152.17
N GLN A 112 3.13 -146.48 152.25
CA GLN A 112 1.87 -146.69 152.97
C GLN A 112 0.97 -147.73 152.30
N ALA A 113 0.83 -147.67 150.96
CA ALA A 113 0.10 -148.66 150.17
C ALA A 113 0.75 -150.07 150.21
N LEU A 114 2.08 -150.14 150.36
CA LEU A 114 2.80 -151.40 150.57
C LEU A 114 2.61 -151.93 151.99
N ASN A 115 2.33 -151.10 153.00
CA ASN A 115 2.10 -151.58 154.38
C ASN A 115 0.71 -152.12 154.64
N THR A 116 -0.29 -151.80 153.83
CA THR A 116 -1.63 -152.42 153.87
C THR A 116 -1.67 -153.85 153.31
N LEU A 117 -0.60 -154.29 152.65
CA LEU A 117 -0.49 -155.63 152.05
C LEU A 117 0.19 -156.57 153.04
N SER A 118 -0.55 -157.52 153.59
CA SER A 118 -0.07 -158.42 154.66
C SER A 118 0.86 -159.53 154.17
N THR A 119 0.91 -159.79 152.85
CA THR A 119 1.83 -160.77 152.25
C THR A 119 2.99 -160.06 151.51
N PRO A 120 4.22 -160.60 151.55
CA PRO A 120 5.35 -160.00 150.83
C PRO A 120 5.20 -160.07 149.30
N GLU A 121 4.43 -161.02 148.77
CA GLU A 121 4.19 -161.19 147.34
C GLU A 121 3.33 -160.07 146.75
N GLU A 122 2.28 -159.64 147.45
CA GLU A 122 1.44 -158.49 147.06
C GLU A 122 2.25 -157.20 146.95
N LYS A 123 3.17 -156.96 147.91
CA LYS A 123 4.07 -155.79 147.90
C LYS A 123 4.95 -155.76 146.66
N LEU A 124 5.47 -156.92 146.26
CA LEU A 124 6.37 -157.05 145.12
C LEU A 124 5.61 -156.86 143.79
N ALA A 125 4.39 -157.39 143.68
CA ALA A 125 3.52 -157.18 142.53
C ALA A 125 3.15 -155.70 142.30
N ALA A 126 2.85 -154.96 143.37
CA ALA A 126 2.56 -153.52 143.29
C ALA A 126 3.75 -152.69 142.79
N LEU A 127 4.97 -153.01 143.26
CA LEU A 127 6.21 -152.40 142.79
C LEU A 127 6.49 -152.72 141.31
N CYS A 128 6.35 -153.99 140.90
CA CYS A 128 6.52 -154.39 139.49
C CYS A 128 5.54 -153.65 138.57
N LYS A 129 4.27 -153.49 138.98
CA LYS A 129 3.29 -152.71 138.21
C LYS A 129 3.71 -151.26 138.06
N LYS A 130 4.16 -150.60 139.14
CA LYS A 130 4.62 -149.21 139.08
C LYS A 130 5.83 -149.00 138.17
N TYR A 131 6.79 -149.93 138.17
CA TYR A 131 7.91 -149.88 137.22
C TYR A 131 7.48 -150.10 135.77
N ALA A 132 6.46 -150.93 135.51
CA ALA A 132 5.90 -151.11 134.18
C ALA A 132 5.17 -149.84 133.69
N ASP A 133 4.32 -149.23 134.53
CA ASP A 133 3.61 -147.98 134.24
C ASP A 133 4.62 -146.86 133.85
N LEU A 134 5.70 -146.72 134.64
CA LEU A 134 6.71 -145.67 134.45
C LEU A 134 7.59 -145.89 133.20
N LEU A 135 7.84 -147.16 132.83
CA LEU A 135 8.45 -147.53 131.55
C LEU A 135 7.53 -147.23 130.36
N GLU A 136 6.22 -147.42 130.51
CA GLU A 136 5.23 -147.08 129.49
C GLU A 136 5.10 -145.56 129.32
N GLU A 137 5.06 -144.80 130.41
CA GLU A 137 5.12 -143.33 130.39
C GLU A 137 6.39 -142.82 129.69
N SER A 138 7.56 -143.35 130.04
CA SER A 138 8.83 -143.00 129.38
C SER A 138 8.79 -143.29 127.87
N ARG A 139 8.26 -144.46 127.46
CA ARG A 139 8.03 -144.80 126.05
C ARG A 139 7.03 -143.85 125.38
N ASN A 140 5.99 -143.41 126.08
CA ASN A 140 4.98 -142.50 125.55
C ASN A 140 5.50 -141.06 125.41
N VAL A 141 6.28 -140.57 126.37
CA VAL A 141 7.01 -139.28 126.27
C VAL A 141 8.01 -139.34 125.10
N GLN A 142 8.73 -140.45 124.91
CA GLN A 142 9.67 -140.57 123.79
C GLN A 142 8.96 -140.66 122.42
N LYS A 143 7.77 -141.27 122.34
CA LYS A 143 6.89 -141.18 121.16
C LYS A 143 6.45 -139.74 120.90
N GLN A 144 5.99 -139.02 121.93
CA GLN A 144 5.60 -137.61 121.83
C GLN A 144 6.76 -136.72 121.38
N MET A 145 7.96 -136.90 121.94
CA MET A 145 9.18 -136.19 121.52
C MET A 145 9.46 -136.40 120.04
N LYS A 146 9.39 -137.64 119.53
CA LYS A 146 9.58 -137.94 118.09
C LYS A 146 8.49 -137.30 117.22
N ILE A 147 7.25 -137.20 117.69
CA ILE A 147 6.16 -136.50 116.99
C ILE A 147 6.41 -134.99 116.97
N LEU A 148 6.77 -134.39 118.10
CA LEU A 148 7.08 -132.96 118.22
C LEU A 148 8.32 -132.58 117.39
N GLN A 149 9.36 -133.40 117.37
CA GLN A 149 10.55 -133.19 116.55
C GLN A 149 10.22 -133.27 115.04
N LYS A 150 9.33 -134.19 114.63
CA LYS A 150 8.81 -134.21 113.24
C LYS A 150 7.98 -132.96 112.92
N LYS A 151 7.12 -132.52 113.83
CA LYS A 151 6.35 -131.26 113.68
C LYS A 151 7.29 -130.04 113.58
N GLN A 152 8.33 -129.98 114.41
CA GLN A 152 9.35 -128.91 114.36
C GLN A 152 10.07 -128.90 113.01
N ALA A 153 10.53 -130.06 112.53
CA ALA A 153 11.17 -130.17 111.21
C ALA A 153 10.23 -129.78 110.05
N GLN A 154 8.94 -130.10 110.16
CA GLN A 154 7.92 -129.69 109.19
C GLN A 154 7.70 -128.17 109.21
N VAL A 155 7.50 -127.57 110.39
CA VAL A 155 7.32 -126.12 110.57
C VAL A 155 8.55 -125.34 110.09
N VAL A 156 9.77 -125.88 110.27
CA VAL A 156 11.00 -125.27 109.72
C VAL A 156 11.00 -125.31 108.18
N LYS A 157 10.59 -126.41 107.56
CA LYS A 157 10.46 -126.49 106.09
C LYS A 157 9.39 -125.54 105.55
N GLU A 158 8.24 -125.47 106.21
CA GLU A 158 7.15 -124.55 105.88
C GLU A 158 7.60 -123.09 106.02
N LYS A 159 8.34 -122.75 107.09
CA LYS A 159 8.95 -121.42 107.28
C LYS A 159 9.88 -121.06 106.12
N VAL A 160 10.79 -121.96 105.72
CA VAL A 160 11.72 -121.71 104.61
C VAL A 160 10.97 -121.58 103.27
N HIS A 161 9.96 -122.41 103.03
CA HIS A 161 9.13 -122.32 101.84
C HIS A 161 8.38 -120.97 101.78
N LEU A 162 7.70 -120.59 102.86
CA LEU A 162 7.00 -119.30 102.97
C LEU A 162 7.96 -118.11 102.86
N GLN A 163 9.18 -118.18 103.39
CA GLN A 163 10.22 -117.16 103.18
C GLN A 163 10.63 -117.05 101.71
N SER A 164 10.73 -118.17 100.98
CA SER A 164 11.04 -118.16 99.55
C SER A 164 9.89 -117.57 98.71
N GLU A 165 8.63 -117.90 99.02
CA GLU A 165 7.46 -117.33 98.35
C GLU A 165 7.28 -115.84 98.68
N HIS A 166 7.52 -115.44 99.92
CA HIS A 166 7.54 -114.03 100.32
C HIS A 166 8.61 -113.24 99.55
N SER A 167 9.81 -113.81 99.38
CA SER A 167 10.89 -113.19 98.61
C SER A 167 10.52 -113.02 97.13
N LYS A 168 9.88 -114.02 96.51
CA LYS A 168 9.34 -113.92 95.14
C LYS A 168 8.24 -112.86 95.04
N ALA A 169 7.34 -112.79 96.03
CA ALA A 169 6.26 -111.81 96.07
C ALA A 169 6.80 -110.38 96.21
N ILE A 170 7.87 -110.15 96.99
CA ILE A 170 8.58 -108.86 97.07
C ILE A 170 9.14 -108.48 95.68
N LEU A 171 9.86 -109.39 95.00
CA LEU A 171 10.42 -109.10 93.68
C LEU A 171 9.33 -108.79 92.63
N ALA A 172 8.24 -109.56 92.64
CA ALA A 172 7.08 -109.31 91.78
C ALA A 172 6.44 -107.94 92.08
N ARG A 173 6.26 -107.60 93.37
CA ARG A 173 5.77 -106.28 93.80
C ARG A 173 6.70 -105.16 93.33
N SER A 174 8.01 -105.26 93.53
CA SER A 174 8.96 -104.24 93.08
C SER A 174 8.96 -104.05 91.56
N LYS A 175 8.82 -105.14 90.79
CA LYS A 175 8.69 -105.07 89.33
C LYS A 175 7.40 -104.40 88.89
N LEU A 176 6.26 -104.76 89.50
CA LEU A 176 4.98 -104.11 89.24
C LEU A 176 5.02 -102.63 89.65
N GLU A 177 5.66 -102.29 90.76
CA GLU A 177 5.80 -100.89 91.20
C GLU A 177 6.65 -100.06 90.22
N SER A 178 7.74 -100.61 89.67
CA SER A 178 8.52 -99.94 88.60
C SER A 178 7.67 -99.72 87.35
N LEU A 179 6.98 -100.76 86.88
CA LEU A 179 6.10 -100.68 85.71
C LEU A 179 4.94 -99.70 85.92
N CYS A 180 4.34 -99.65 87.10
CA CYS A 180 3.32 -98.66 87.44
C CYS A 180 3.90 -97.24 87.44
N ARG A 181 5.10 -97.02 88.00
CA ARG A 181 5.80 -95.71 87.97
C ARG A 181 6.17 -95.30 86.54
N GLU A 182 6.64 -96.23 85.70
CA GLU A 182 6.95 -95.99 84.28
C GLU A 182 5.68 -95.67 83.47
N LEU A 183 4.62 -96.46 83.63
CA LEU A 183 3.32 -96.21 83.00
C LEU A 183 2.73 -94.86 83.45
N GLN A 184 2.87 -94.49 84.72
CA GLN A 184 2.44 -93.20 85.25
C GLN A 184 3.28 -92.04 84.69
N ARG A 185 4.60 -92.22 84.50
CA ARG A 185 5.46 -91.25 83.80
C ARG A 185 5.04 -91.09 82.34
N HIS A 186 4.90 -92.18 81.58
CA HIS A 186 4.44 -92.12 80.19
C HIS A 186 3.05 -91.49 80.06
N ASN A 187 2.10 -91.79 80.95
CA ASN A 187 0.79 -91.13 80.97
C ASN A 187 0.88 -89.64 81.30
N LYS A 188 1.86 -89.20 82.10
CA LYS A 188 2.10 -87.79 82.40
C LYS A 188 2.71 -87.09 81.18
N THR A 189 3.77 -87.65 80.60
CA THR A 189 4.43 -87.14 79.39
C THR A 189 3.47 -87.05 78.21
N LEU A 190 2.67 -88.10 77.93
CA LEU A 190 1.70 -88.10 76.84
C LEU A 190 0.62 -87.01 77.03
N LYS A 191 0.21 -86.72 78.27
CA LYS A 191 -0.71 -85.61 78.58
C LYS A 191 -0.06 -84.25 78.39
N GLU A 192 1.21 -84.11 78.78
CA GLU A 192 2.01 -82.89 78.58
C GLU A 192 2.24 -82.64 77.08
N GLU A 193 2.59 -83.66 76.31
CA GLU A 193 2.74 -83.63 74.85
C GLU A 193 1.42 -83.32 74.13
N ASN A 194 0.29 -83.96 74.50
CA ASN A 194 -1.02 -83.63 73.92
C ASN A 194 -1.43 -82.19 74.22
N LEU A 195 -1.20 -81.70 75.44
CA LEU A 195 -1.50 -80.32 75.81
C LEU A 195 -0.59 -79.32 75.06
N GLN A 196 0.67 -79.68 74.86
CA GLN A 196 1.62 -78.87 74.10
C GLN A 196 1.28 -78.85 72.60
N GLN A 197 0.99 -80.00 71.99
CA GLN A 197 0.53 -80.08 70.60
C GLN A 197 -0.78 -79.31 70.38
N ALA A 198 -1.72 -79.40 71.31
CA ALA A 198 -2.96 -78.62 71.24
C ALA A 198 -2.70 -77.10 71.24
N ARG A 199 -1.76 -76.63 72.07
CA ARG A 199 -1.32 -75.21 72.08
C ARG A 199 -0.66 -74.82 70.77
N GLU A 200 0.28 -75.62 70.27
CA GLU A 200 0.98 -75.32 69.02
C GLU A 200 0.04 -75.35 67.79
N GLU A 201 -0.96 -76.23 67.77
CA GLU A 201 -1.99 -76.17 66.74
C GLU A 201 -2.93 -74.97 66.90
N GLU A 202 -3.21 -74.52 68.12
CA GLU A 202 -3.96 -73.28 68.37
C GLU A 202 -3.17 -72.05 67.93
N GLU A 203 -1.85 -72.02 68.21
CA GLU A 203 -0.93 -70.97 67.77
C GLU A 203 -0.81 -70.95 66.24
N ARG A 204 -0.59 -72.09 65.57
CA ARG A 204 -0.60 -72.16 64.09
C ARG A 204 -1.93 -71.71 63.48
N ARG A 205 -3.07 -71.99 64.13
CA ARG A 205 -4.38 -71.45 63.69
C ARG A 205 -4.46 -69.93 63.87
N LYS A 206 -3.93 -69.37 64.96
CA LYS A 206 -3.87 -67.91 65.19
C LYS A 206 -2.95 -67.22 64.18
N GLU A 207 -1.76 -67.78 63.93
CA GLU A 207 -0.79 -67.29 62.94
C GLU A 207 -1.38 -67.30 61.52
N ALA A 208 -1.98 -68.41 61.09
CA ALA A 208 -2.64 -68.50 59.79
C ALA A 208 -3.79 -67.47 59.67
N THR A 209 -4.61 -67.31 60.72
CA THR A 209 -5.70 -66.33 60.75
C THR A 209 -5.15 -64.90 60.67
N ALA A 210 -4.10 -64.58 61.42
CA ALA A 210 -3.44 -63.29 61.39
C ALA A 210 -2.81 -63.00 60.02
N HIS A 211 -2.17 -63.99 59.39
CA HIS A 211 -1.65 -63.86 58.03
C HIS A 211 -2.76 -63.57 57.03
N PHE A 212 -3.88 -64.30 57.06
CA PHE A 212 -5.01 -64.03 56.16
C PHE A 212 -5.60 -62.62 56.40
N GLN A 213 -5.71 -62.17 57.65
CA GLN A 213 -6.16 -60.81 57.96
C GLN A 213 -5.18 -59.74 57.46
N LEU A 214 -3.87 -59.95 57.63
CA LEU A 214 -2.83 -59.05 57.10
C LEU A 214 -2.90 -58.96 55.57
N THR A 215 -2.94 -60.09 54.87
CA THR A 215 -3.05 -60.11 53.40
C THR A 215 -4.35 -59.46 52.90
N LEU A 216 -5.49 -59.66 53.60
CA LEU A 216 -6.75 -58.98 53.26
C LEU A 216 -6.64 -57.46 53.46
N ASN A 217 -6.03 -57.00 54.56
CA ASN A 217 -5.79 -55.58 54.82
C ASN A 217 -4.83 -54.97 53.79
N GLU A 218 -3.79 -55.68 53.36
CA GLU A 218 -2.87 -55.26 52.31
C GLU A 218 -3.56 -55.13 50.94
N ILE A 219 -4.40 -56.10 50.56
CA ILE A 219 -5.21 -56.06 49.33
C ILE A 219 -6.19 -54.88 49.39
N GLN A 220 -6.84 -54.65 50.53
CA GLN A 220 -7.74 -53.52 50.71
C GLN A 220 -7.00 -52.17 50.62
N ALA A 221 -5.83 -52.05 51.26
CA ALA A 221 -5.00 -50.86 51.17
C ALA A 221 -4.51 -50.58 49.73
N GLN A 222 -4.21 -51.62 48.96
CA GLN A 222 -3.86 -51.49 47.53
C GLN A 222 -5.06 -51.04 46.67
N LEU A 223 -6.27 -51.55 46.94
CA LEU A 223 -7.51 -51.08 46.32
C LEU A 223 -7.78 -49.61 46.63
N GLU A 224 -7.71 -49.21 47.91
CA GLU A 224 -7.89 -47.83 48.36
C GLU A 224 -6.82 -46.90 47.75
N GLN A 225 -5.55 -47.34 47.67
CA GLN A 225 -4.48 -46.58 47.02
C GLN A 225 -4.71 -46.44 45.51
N HIS A 226 -5.20 -47.48 44.84
CA HIS A 226 -5.56 -47.44 43.43
C HIS A 226 -6.72 -46.47 43.19
N ASP A 227 -7.76 -46.51 44.01
CA ASP A 227 -8.92 -45.62 43.89
C ASP A 227 -8.55 -44.15 44.16
N LEU A 228 -7.67 -43.89 45.14
CA LEU A 228 -7.08 -42.56 45.37
C LEU A 228 -6.23 -42.08 44.18
N HIS A 229 -5.44 -42.97 43.56
CA HIS A 229 -4.67 -42.63 42.37
C HIS A 229 -5.60 -42.35 41.16
N ASN A 230 -6.64 -43.16 40.99
CA ASN A 230 -7.62 -43.00 39.92
C ASN A 230 -8.45 -41.71 40.09
N ALA A 231 -8.81 -41.36 41.33
CA ALA A 231 -9.44 -40.08 41.67
C ALA A 231 -8.54 -38.87 41.32
N LYS A 232 -7.23 -38.94 41.66
CA LYS A 232 -6.25 -37.91 41.26
C LYS A 232 -6.15 -37.77 39.74
N LEU A 233 -6.04 -38.88 38.99
CA LEU A 233 -6.03 -38.85 37.54
C LEU A 233 -7.30 -38.23 36.95
N ARG A 234 -8.48 -38.50 37.53
CA ARG A 234 -9.72 -37.83 37.11
C ARG A 234 -9.70 -36.32 37.39
N GLN A 235 -9.20 -35.90 38.55
CA GLN A 235 -9.04 -34.48 38.88
C GLN A 235 -8.06 -33.79 37.91
N GLU A 236 -6.89 -34.39 37.65
CA GLU A 236 -5.90 -33.85 36.72
C GLU A 236 -6.47 -33.71 35.30
N ASN A 237 -7.26 -34.69 34.83
CA ASN A 237 -7.95 -34.61 33.54
C ASN A 237 -8.99 -33.48 33.50
N LEU A 238 -9.76 -33.25 34.59
CA LEU A 238 -10.69 -32.12 34.69
C LEU A 238 -9.94 -30.78 34.66
N GLU A 239 -8.85 -30.64 35.43
CA GLU A 239 -8.02 -29.44 35.43
C GLU A 239 -7.36 -29.16 34.07
N LEU A 240 -6.94 -30.20 33.34
CA LEU A 240 -6.43 -30.08 31.97
C LEU A 240 -7.54 -29.66 31.00
N GLY A 241 -8.75 -30.22 31.14
CA GLY A 241 -9.93 -29.80 30.38
C GLY A 241 -10.27 -28.32 30.60
N ASP A 242 -10.26 -27.85 31.85
CA ASP A 242 -10.46 -26.44 32.19
C ASP A 242 -9.35 -25.52 31.66
N LYS A 243 -8.09 -25.97 31.67
CA LYS A 243 -6.96 -25.22 31.08
C LYS A 243 -7.13 -25.10 29.57
N LEU A 244 -7.52 -26.17 28.87
CA LEU A 244 -7.82 -26.15 27.44
C LEU A 244 -9.02 -25.26 27.11
N LYS A 245 -10.10 -25.34 27.90
CA LYS A 245 -11.29 -24.49 27.73
C LYS A 245 -10.94 -23.00 27.87
N LYS A 246 -10.21 -22.62 28.92
CA LYS A 246 -9.71 -21.24 29.12
C LYS A 246 -8.80 -20.77 27.98
N LEU A 247 -7.99 -21.67 27.42
CA LEU A 247 -7.14 -21.34 26.28
C LEU A 247 -7.98 -21.04 25.03
N ILE A 248 -8.99 -21.87 24.73
CA ILE A 248 -9.94 -21.66 23.61
C ILE A 248 -10.70 -20.34 23.79
N GLU A 249 -11.22 -20.06 24.99
CA GLU A 249 -11.89 -18.79 25.33
C GLU A 249 -10.97 -17.58 25.12
N GLN A 250 -9.70 -17.67 25.51
CA GLN A 250 -8.72 -16.61 25.23
C GLN A 250 -8.42 -16.43 23.74
N TYR A 251 -8.39 -17.50 22.94
CA TYR A 251 -8.21 -17.38 21.48
C TYR A 251 -9.43 -16.72 20.82
N ALA A 252 -10.65 -17.12 21.18
CA ALA A 252 -11.87 -16.49 20.69
C ALA A 252 -11.93 -14.98 21.02
N LEU A 253 -11.55 -14.58 22.23
CA LEU A 253 -11.46 -13.17 22.62
C LEU A 253 -10.36 -12.40 21.86
N ARG A 254 -9.22 -13.03 21.56
CA ARG A 254 -8.16 -12.42 20.73
C ARG A 254 -8.63 -12.26 19.28
N GLU A 255 -9.33 -13.24 18.74
CA GLU A 255 -9.90 -13.22 17.39
C GLU A 255 -10.94 -12.10 17.28
N GLU A 256 -11.90 -12.01 18.22
CA GLU A 256 -12.89 -10.91 18.28
C GLU A 256 -12.22 -9.52 18.38
N HIS A 257 -11.13 -9.40 19.14
CA HIS A 257 -10.36 -8.16 19.21
C HIS A 257 -9.66 -7.83 17.88
N ILE A 258 -9.04 -8.81 17.23
CA ILE A 258 -8.41 -8.67 15.90
C ILE A 258 -9.45 -8.21 14.87
N ASP A 259 -10.64 -8.82 14.89
CA ASP A 259 -11.79 -8.47 14.05
C ASP A 259 -12.23 -7.01 14.23
N LYS A 260 -12.31 -6.53 15.48
CA LYS A 260 -12.60 -5.13 15.81
C LYS A 260 -11.53 -4.18 15.28
N VAL A 261 -10.25 -4.56 15.39
CA VAL A 261 -9.12 -3.78 14.85
C VAL A 261 -9.15 -3.73 13.32
N PHE A 262 -9.45 -4.84 12.64
CA PHE A 262 -9.61 -4.88 11.18
C PHE A 262 -10.76 -3.97 10.73
N LYS A 263 -11.95 -4.08 11.33
CA LYS A 263 -13.11 -3.23 11.03
C LYS A 263 -12.79 -1.74 11.25
N HIS A 264 -12.07 -1.40 12.32
CA HIS A 264 -11.62 -0.02 12.56
C HIS A 264 -10.63 0.46 11.49
N LYS A 265 -9.68 -0.38 11.05
CA LYS A 265 -8.70 -0.04 10.01
C LYS A 265 -9.33 0.09 8.64
N GLU A 266 -10.31 -0.75 8.30
CA GLU A 266 -11.06 -0.67 7.06
C GLU A 266 -11.90 0.62 6.99
N LEU A 267 -12.62 0.97 8.06
CA LEU A 267 -13.34 2.25 8.15
C LEU A 267 -12.38 3.45 8.09
N GLN A 268 -11.19 3.35 8.69
CA GLN A 268 -10.15 4.39 8.60
C GLN A 268 -9.65 4.55 7.15
N GLN A 269 -9.46 3.45 6.42
CA GLN A 269 -9.06 3.46 5.01
C GLN A 269 -10.15 4.08 4.13
N GLN A 270 -11.41 3.63 4.26
CA GLN A 270 -12.56 4.18 3.53
C GLN A 270 -12.72 5.70 3.75
N LEU A 271 -12.48 6.21 4.96
CA LEU A 271 -12.49 7.64 5.26
C LEU A 271 -11.36 8.40 4.51
N VAL A 272 -10.16 7.82 4.42
CA VAL A 272 -9.04 8.41 3.68
C VAL A 272 -9.33 8.40 2.18
N ASP A 273 -9.84 7.30 1.64
CA ASP A 273 -10.18 7.16 0.22
C ASP A 273 -11.30 8.13 -0.18
N ALA A 274 -12.34 8.29 0.65
CA ALA A 274 -13.41 9.26 0.43
C ALA A 274 -12.88 10.72 0.41
N LYS A 275 -11.95 11.07 1.32
CA LYS A 275 -11.30 12.40 1.33
C LYS A 275 -10.39 12.60 0.11
N LEU A 276 -9.68 11.57 -0.32
CA LEU A 276 -8.86 11.61 -1.53
C LEU A 276 -9.72 11.79 -2.79
N GLN A 277 -10.84 11.07 -2.88
CA GLN A 277 -11.82 11.24 -3.95
C GLN A 277 -12.42 12.65 -3.96
N GLN A 278 -12.83 13.17 -2.79
CA GLN A 278 -13.36 14.54 -2.66
C GLN A 278 -12.35 15.60 -3.12
N THR A 279 -11.10 15.51 -2.67
CA THR A 279 -10.05 16.46 -3.06
C THR A 279 -9.68 16.34 -4.55
N THR A 280 -9.62 15.12 -5.09
CA THR A 280 -9.40 14.88 -6.53
C THR A 280 -10.54 15.48 -7.37
N GLN A 281 -11.77 15.36 -6.91
CA GLN A 281 -12.94 15.92 -7.60
C GLN A 281 -12.93 17.45 -7.58
N LEU A 282 -12.62 18.08 -6.44
CA LEU A 282 -12.49 19.54 -6.35
C LEU A 282 -11.36 20.09 -7.22
N ILE A 283 -10.24 19.38 -7.33
CA ILE A 283 -9.13 19.74 -8.23
C ILE A 283 -9.60 19.69 -9.69
N LYS A 284 -10.23 18.59 -10.12
CA LYS A 284 -10.78 18.47 -11.48
C LYS A 284 -11.79 19.58 -11.80
N GLU A 285 -12.70 19.89 -10.89
CA GLU A 285 -13.69 20.95 -11.08
C GLU A 285 -13.04 22.34 -11.20
N ALA A 286 -11.95 22.59 -10.47
CA ALA A 286 -11.17 23.82 -10.59
C ALA A 286 -10.38 23.87 -11.91
N GLU A 287 -9.72 22.78 -12.30
CA GLU A 287 -9.01 22.63 -13.58
C GLU A 287 -9.96 22.85 -14.77
N GLU A 288 -11.14 22.23 -14.76
CA GLU A 288 -12.15 22.43 -15.81
C GLU A 288 -12.69 23.87 -15.83
N LYS A 289 -12.89 24.52 -14.68
CA LYS A 289 -13.31 25.94 -14.63
C LYS A 289 -12.23 26.85 -15.23
N HIS A 290 -10.98 26.70 -14.80
CA HIS A 290 -9.86 27.45 -15.36
C HIS A 290 -9.63 27.17 -16.84
N GLN A 291 -9.85 25.94 -17.31
CA GLN A 291 -9.76 25.62 -18.73
C GLN A 291 -10.88 26.31 -19.54
N ARG A 292 -12.13 26.32 -19.05
CA ARG A 292 -13.24 27.07 -19.66
C ARG A 292 -12.97 28.58 -19.69
N GLU A 293 -12.49 29.16 -18.59
CA GLU A 293 -12.10 30.58 -18.49
C GLU A 293 -10.99 30.93 -19.48
N ARG A 294 -9.93 30.10 -19.54
CA ARG A 294 -8.81 30.26 -20.48
C ARG A 294 -9.26 30.19 -21.93
N GLU A 295 -10.14 29.25 -22.28
CA GLU A 295 -10.69 29.13 -23.63
C GLU A 295 -11.59 30.31 -24.00
N PHE A 296 -12.39 30.82 -23.05
CA PHE A 296 -13.22 32.00 -23.24
C PHE A 296 -12.37 33.25 -23.51
N LEU A 297 -11.39 33.54 -22.65
CA LEU A 297 -10.50 34.69 -22.81
C LEU A 297 -9.66 34.60 -24.09
N LEU A 298 -9.22 33.39 -24.48
CA LEU A 298 -8.51 33.18 -25.74
C LEU A 298 -9.40 33.49 -26.95
N LYS A 299 -10.66 33.03 -26.95
CA LYS A 299 -11.63 33.35 -28.01
C LYS A 299 -11.86 34.85 -28.11
N GLU A 300 -12.20 35.50 -27.00
CA GLU A 300 -12.45 36.95 -26.94
C GLU A 300 -11.23 37.77 -27.43
N ALA A 301 -10.02 37.40 -27.00
CA ALA A 301 -8.79 38.04 -27.47
C ALA A 301 -8.57 37.85 -28.98
N THR A 302 -8.84 36.66 -29.53
CA THR A 302 -8.71 36.42 -30.99
C THR A 302 -9.77 37.17 -31.80
N GLU A 303 -11.01 37.23 -31.33
CA GLU A 303 -12.09 38.00 -31.98
C GLU A 303 -11.81 39.50 -31.96
N SER A 304 -11.33 40.03 -30.83
CA SER A 304 -10.93 41.43 -30.69
C SER A 304 -9.77 41.77 -31.62
N ARG A 305 -8.75 40.89 -31.70
CA ARG A 305 -7.64 41.05 -32.66
C ARG A 305 -8.14 41.07 -34.10
N HIS A 306 -9.05 40.18 -34.46
CA HIS A 306 -9.60 40.12 -35.81
C HIS A 306 -10.41 41.38 -36.17
N LYS A 307 -11.24 41.89 -35.24
CA LYS A 307 -11.95 43.18 -35.39
C LYS A 307 -10.96 44.34 -35.59
N CYS A 308 -9.87 44.37 -34.82
CA CYS A 308 -8.82 45.39 -34.97
C CYS A 308 -8.08 45.28 -36.33
N GLU A 309 -7.80 44.06 -36.80
CA GLU A 309 -7.19 43.82 -38.11
C GLU A 309 -8.12 44.29 -39.25
N GLN A 310 -9.43 44.01 -39.17
CA GLN A 310 -10.43 44.52 -40.13
C GLN A 310 -10.51 46.05 -40.13
N MET A 311 -10.61 46.69 -38.95
CA MET A 311 -10.64 48.16 -38.83
C MET A 311 -9.37 48.80 -39.42
N LYS A 312 -8.19 48.20 -39.18
CA LYS A 312 -6.93 48.67 -39.75
C LYS A 312 -6.87 48.54 -41.28
N GLN A 313 -7.49 47.49 -41.85
CA GLN A 313 -7.63 47.35 -43.30
C GLN A 313 -8.57 48.41 -43.89
N GLN A 314 -9.71 48.68 -43.23
CA GLN A 314 -10.63 49.75 -43.63
C GLN A 314 -9.98 51.14 -43.53
N GLU A 315 -9.23 51.41 -42.46
CA GLU A 315 -8.46 52.66 -42.29
C GLU A 315 -7.44 52.85 -43.42
N ALA A 316 -6.72 51.79 -43.80
CA ALA A 316 -5.76 51.82 -44.91
C ALA A 316 -6.46 52.08 -46.25
N GLN A 317 -7.61 51.45 -46.51
CA GLN A 317 -8.41 51.69 -47.72
C GLN A 317 -8.94 53.13 -47.79
N LEU A 318 -9.44 53.68 -46.69
CA LEU A 318 -9.91 55.07 -46.62
C LEU A 318 -8.76 56.06 -46.80
N LYS A 319 -7.59 55.81 -46.21
CA LYS A 319 -6.37 56.61 -46.45
C LYS A 319 -5.94 56.57 -47.91
N GLN A 320 -6.01 55.41 -48.57
CA GLN A 320 -5.73 55.28 -50.00
C GLN A 320 -6.74 56.06 -50.85
N GLN A 321 -8.04 56.01 -50.53
CA GLN A 321 -9.04 56.86 -51.20
C GLN A 321 -8.77 58.35 -50.98
N LEU A 322 -8.41 58.76 -49.75
CA LEU A 322 -8.10 60.16 -49.44
C LEU A 322 -6.90 60.65 -50.25
N SER A 323 -5.85 59.84 -50.37
CA SER A 323 -4.69 60.12 -51.25
C SER A 323 -5.14 60.29 -52.70
N LEU A 324 -5.92 59.36 -53.25
CA LEU A 324 -6.42 59.44 -54.63
C LEU A 324 -7.30 60.69 -54.88
N TYR A 325 -8.01 61.19 -53.87
CA TYR A 325 -8.75 62.46 -53.96
C TYR A 325 -7.84 63.68 -53.81
N MET A 326 -6.78 63.62 -53.01
CA MET A 326 -5.75 64.66 -52.97
C MET A 326 -5.03 64.78 -54.31
N ASP A 327 -4.54 63.67 -54.87
CA ASP A 327 -3.84 63.62 -56.15
C ASP A 327 -4.71 64.26 -57.26
N LYS A 328 -6.00 63.89 -57.34
CA LYS A 328 -6.97 64.50 -58.26
C LYS A 328 -7.20 65.99 -58.00
N PHE A 329 -7.22 66.43 -56.75
CA PHE A 329 -7.38 67.85 -56.42
C PHE A 329 -6.14 68.66 -56.81
N GLU A 330 -4.94 68.09 -56.67
CA GLU A 330 -3.69 68.66 -57.16
C GLU A 330 -3.65 68.70 -58.70
N GLU A 331 -4.14 67.68 -59.39
CA GLU A 331 -4.35 67.68 -60.85
C GLU A 331 -5.33 68.79 -61.29
N PHE A 332 -6.46 68.95 -60.60
CA PHE A 332 -7.43 70.01 -60.87
C PHE A 332 -6.84 71.40 -60.61
N GLN A 333 -6.12 71.61 -59.50
CA GLN A 333 -5.43 72.88 -59.23
C GLN A 333 -4.36 73.17 -60.29
N THR A 334 -3.56 72.18 -60.66
CA THR A 334 -2.53 72.30 -61.71
C THR A 334 -3.16 72.66 -63.05
N THR A 335 -4.30 72.05 -63.39
CA THR A 335 -5.04 72.33 -64.63
C THR A 335 -5.68 73.72 -64.60
N MET A 336 -6.25 74.14 -63.47
CA MET A 336 -6.76 75.50 -63.26
C MET A 336 -5.65 76.56 -63.34
N ALA A 337 -4.49 76.30 -62.75
CA ALA A 337 -3.33 77.20 -62.83
C ALA A 337 -2.88 77.38 -64.29
N LYS A 338 -2.71 76.28 -65.03
CA LYS A 338 -2.40 76.30 -66.48
C LYS A 338 -3.47 77.01 -67.29
N SER A 339 -4.76 76.81 -66.96
CA SER A 339 -5.85 77.49 -67.67
C SER A 339 -5.88 79.00 -67.38
N ASN A 340 -5.63 79.42 -66.14
CA ASN A 340 -5.47 80.84 -65.79
C ASN A 340 -4.28 81.46 -66.50
N GLU A 341 -3.15 80.75 -66.58
CA GLU A 341 -1.98 81.18 -67.35
C GLU A 341 -2.35 81.39 -68.83
N LEU A 342 -3.02 80.43 -69.47
CA LEU A 342 -3.53 80.56 -70.84
C LEU A 342 -4.49 81.75 -71.02
N PHE A 343 -5.39 82.02 -70.06
CA PHE A 343 -6.24 83.21 -70.11
C PHE A 343 -5.41 84.50 -70.00
N THR A 344 -4.35 84.54 -69.18
CA THR A 344 -3.47 85.71 -69.10
C THR A 344 -2.64 85.91 -70.36
N THR A 345 -2.14 84.85 -71.00
CA THR A 345 -1.40 84.96 -72.27
C THR A 345 -2.31 85.39 -73.41
N PHE A 346 -3.50 84.81 -73.57
CA PHE A 346 -4.48 85.26 -74.57
C PHE A 346 -4.91 86.71 -74.34
N ARG A 347 -5.08 87.16 -73.10
CA ARG A 347 -5.36 88.57 -72.79
C ARG A 347 -4.21 89.49 -73.24
N GLN A 348 -2.97 89.11 -72.94
CA GLN A 348 -1.79 89.85 -73.40
C GLN A 348 -1.68 89.87 -74.94
N GLU A 349 -2.01 88.78 -75.62
CA GLU A 349 -2.03 88.70 -77.07
C GLU A 349 -3.15 89.55 -77.69
N MET A 350 -4.36 89.52 -77.13
CA MET A 350 -5.45 90.41 -77.53
C MET A 350 -5.10 91.89 -77.32
N GLU A 351 -4.39 92.24 -76.24
CA GLU A 351 -3.89 93.59 -76.04
C GLU A 351 -2.80 93.98 -77.06
N LYS A 352 -1.85 93.09 -77.35
CA LYS A 352 -0.83 93.27 -78.40
C LYS A 352 -1.49 93.45 -79.78
N MET A 353 -2.49 92.62 -80.10
CA MET A 353 -3.27 92.70 -81.34
C MET A 353 -4.06 94.01 -81.41
N THR A 354 -4.74 94.40 -80.33
CA THR A 354 -5.47 95.68 -80.24
C THR A 354 -4.53 96.88 -80.42
N LYS A 355 -3.31 96.85 -79.82
CA LYS A 355 -2.27 97.86 -80.02
C LYS A 355 -1.81 97.90 -81.49
N LYS A 356 -1.67 96.75 -82.14
CA LYS A 356 -1.32 96.62 -83.57
C LYS A 356 -2.42 97.15 -84.49
N ILE A 357 -3.69 96.84 -84.22
CA ILE A 357 -4.86 97.39 -84.93
C ILE A 357 -4.86 98.92 -84.82
N LYS A 358 -4.79 99.47 -83.60
CA LYS A 358 -4.72 100.93 -83.38
C LYS A 358 -3.53 101.61 -84.06
N LYS A 359 -2.43 100.89 -84.28
CA LYS A 359 -1.28 101.39 -85.06
C LYS A 359 -1.61 101.43 -86.56
N LEU A 360 -2.16 100.34 -87.11
CA LEU A 360 -2.57 100.24 -88.51
C LEU A 360 -3.70 101.24 -88.85
N GLU A 361 -4.63 101.49 -87.94
CA GLU A 361 -5.67 102.53 -88.08
C GLU A 361 -5.05 103.93 -88.21
N LYS A 362 -4.08 104.27 -87.35
CA LYS A 362 -3.33 105.54 -87.45
C LYS A 362 -2.55 105.65 -88.75
N GLU A 363 -1.84 104.58 -89.15
CA GLU A 363 -1.13 104.52 -90.43
C GLU A 363 -2.11 104.69 -91.61
N THR A 364 -3.30 104.11 -91.54
CA THR A 364 -4.37 104.24 -92.55
C THR A 364 -4.89 105.68 -92.65
N ILE A 365 -5.11 106.37 -91.52
CA ILE A 365 -5.48 107.79 -91.50
C ILE A 365 -4.38 108.64 -92.14
N VAL A 366 -3.10 108.42 -91.77
CA VAL A 366 -1.96 109.14 -92.35
C VAL A 366 -1.87 108.93 -93.87
N TRP A 367 -2.06 107.71 -94.36
CA TRP A 367 -2.07 107.42 -95.80
C TRP A 367 -3.26 108.08 -96.51
N ARG A 368 -4.45 108.08 -95.89
CA ARG A 368 -5.63 108.78 -96.41
C ARG A 368 -5.37 110.29 -96.55
N THR A 369 -4.87 110.94 -95.50
CA THR A 369 -4.55 112.38 -95.53
C THR A 369 -3.44 112.71 -96.52
N LYS A 370 -2.42 111.85 -96.69
CA LYS A 370 -1.41 112.00 -97.75
C LYS A 370 -2.03 111.93 -99.15
N TRP A 371 -2.95 110.99 -99.38
CA TRP A 371 -3.66 110.86 -100.65
C TRP A 371 -4.59 112.05 -100.91
N GLU A 372 -5.36 112.48 -99.91
CA GLU A 372 -6.23 113.68 -99.98
C GLU A 372 -5.42 114.94 -100.33
N ASN A 373 -4.27 115.14 -99.68
CA ASN A 373 -3.38 116.27 -99.95
C ASN A 373 -2.75 116.21 -101.35
N ASN A 374 -2.31 115.03 -101.81
CA ASN A 374 -1.77 114.87 -103.16
C ASN A 374 -2.85 115.13 -104.22
N ASN A 375 -4.06 114.59 -104.03
CA ASN A 375 -5.20 114.82 -104.92
C ASN A 375 -5.60 116.31 -104.95
N LYS A 376 -5.54 117.00 -103.80
CA LYS A 376 -5.77 118.46 -103.71
C LYS A 376 -4.71 119.27 -104.47
N ALA A 377 -3.44 118.92 -104.35
CA ALA A 377 -2.37 119.56 -105.14
C ALA A 377 -2.53 119.29 -106.65
N LEU A 378 -2.97 118.09 -107.01
CA LEU A 378 -3.23 117.69 -108.41
C LEU A 378 -4.41 118.46 -109.02
N LEU A 379 -5.46 118.73 -108.23
CA LEU A 379 -6.55 119.65 -108.58
C LEU A 379 -6.06 121.09 -108.77
N GLN A 380 -5.21 121.61 -107.87
CA GLN A 380 -4.63 122.96 -108.01
C GLN A 380 -3.79 123.10 -109.28
N MET A 381 -2.93 122.12 -109.60
CA MET A 381 -2.18 122.11 -110.87
C MET A 381 -3.10 122.06 -112.11
N ALA A 382 -4.25 121.38 -112.02
CA ALA A 382 -5.25 121.38 -113.08
C ALA A 382 -5.91 122.76 -113.24
N GLU A 383 -6.26 123.43 -112.15
CA GLU A 383 -6.79 124.81 -112.16
C GLU A 383 -5.80 125.80 -112.78
N GLU A 384 -4.54 125.81 -112.32
CA GLU A 384 -3.45 126.65 -112.85
C GLU A 384 -3.26 126.47 -114.37
N LYS A 385 -3.31 125.22 -114.86
CA LYS A 385 -3.27 124.93 -116.29
C LYS A 385 -4.43 125.58 -117.04
N THR A 386 -5.67 125.51 -116.54
CA THR A 386 -6.82 126.13 -117.21
C THR A 386 -6.75 127.65 -117.25
N VAL A 387 -6.05 128.29 -116.30
CA VAL A 387 -5.80 129.75 -116.32
C VAL A 387 -4.78 130.07 -117.42
N ARG A 388 -3.65 129.37 -117.45
CA ARG A 388 -2.60 129.52 -118.48
C ARG A 388 -3.14 129.33 -119.91
N ASP A 389 -4.03 128.35 -120.11
CA ASP A 389 -4.65 128.10 -121.42
C ASP A 389 -5.61 129.23 -121.86
N LYS A 390 -6.26 129.94 -120.90
CA LYS A 390 -7.10 131.12 -121.21
C LYS A 390 -6.24 132.34 -121.59
N GLU A 391 -5.15 132.58 -120.86
CA GLU A 391 -4.20 133.65 -121.16
C GLU A 391 -3.55 133.47 -122.53
N TYR A 392 -3.14 132.24 -122.85
CA TYR A 392 -2.54 131.89 -124.15
C TYR A 392 -3.48 132.20 -125.33
N LYS A 393 -4.76 131.84 -125.23
CA LYS A 393 -5.80 132.23 -126.22
C LYS A 393 -5.93 133.75 -126.34
N GLY A 394 -5.80 134.48 -125.23
CA GLY A 394 -5.79 135.95 -125.21
C GLY A 394 -4.61 136.58 -125.95
N PHE A 395 -3.44 135.93 -125.96
CA PHE A 395 -2.30 136.36 -126.78
C PHE A 395 -2.47 135.99 -128.26
N GLN A 396 -2.98 134.81 -128.56
CA GLN A 396 -3.20 134.34 -129.93
C GLN A 396 -4.10 135.30 -130.75
N VAL A 397 -5.20 135.78 -130.15
CA VAL A 397 -6.11 136.78 -130.78
C VAL A 397 -5.42 138.12 -131.05
N LYS A 398 -4.47 138.55 -130.21
CA LYS A 398 -3.70 139.79 -130.44
C LYS A 398 -2.73 139.62 -131.60
N LEU A 399 -2.13 138.44 -131.74
CA LEU A 399 -1.15 138.11 -132.76
C LEU A 399 -1.80 138.07 -134.16
N GLU A 400 -2.94 137.42 -134.32
CA GLU A 400 -3.74 137.42 -135.56
C GLU A 400 -4.14 138.85 -136.01
N ARG A 401 -4.39 139.75 -135.05
CA ARG A 401 -4.81 141.13 -135.33
C ARG A 401 -3.66 141.99 -135.84
N LEU A 402 -2.46 141.79 -135.31
CA LEU A 402 -1.21 142.38 -135.82
C LEU A 402 -0.85 141.83 -137.21
N GLU A 403 -1.00 140.53 -137.42
CA GLU A 403 -0.69 139.89 -138.70
C GLU A 403 -1.55 140.42 -139.86
N LYS A 404 -2.85 140.64 -139.62
CA LYS A 404 -3.76 141.26 -140.58
C LYS A 404 -3.38 142.71 -140.91
N LEU A 405 -2.87 143.47 -139.93
CA LEU A 405 -2.45 144.86 -140.13
C LEU A 405 -1.19 144.95 -141.01
N CYS A 406 -0.20 144.10 -140.78
CA CYS A 406 1.01 144.05 -141.61
C CYS A 406 0.70 143.68 -143.06
N ARG A 407 -0.20 142.72 -143.31
CA ARG A 407 -0.60 142.32 -144.67
C ARG A 407 -1.24 143.49 -145.45
N ALA A 408 -2.09 144.30 -144.80
CA ALA A 408 -2.72 145.46 -145.43
C ALA A 408 -1.71 146.56 -145.82
N LEU A 409 -0.76 146.88 -144.93
CA LEU A 409 0.30 147.86 -145.20
C LEU A 409 1.27 147.38 -146.31
N GLN A 410 1.48 146.07 -146.43
CA GLN A 410 2.29 145.47 -147.50
C GLN A 410 1.66 145.70 -148.89
N THR A 411 0.33 145.64 -149.00
CA THR A 411 -0.40 145.86 -150.27
C THR A 411 -0.35 147.32 -150.73
N GLU A 412 -0.64 148.30 -149.87
CA GLU A 412 -0.56 149.72 -150.25
C GLU A 412 0.83 150.13 -150.73
N ARG A 413 1.88 149.61 -150.08
CA ARG A 413 3.28 149.89 -150.46
C ARG A 413 3.62 149.37 -151.85
N ASN A 414 3.02 148.28 -152.30
CA ASN A 414 3.30 147.71 -153.62
C ASN A 414 2.58 148.49 -154.73
N GLU A 415 1.30 148.86 -154.54
CA GLU A 415 0.53 149.66 -155.51
C GLU A 415 1.10 151.08 -155.74
N LEU A 416 1.73 151.67 -154.73
CA LEU A 416 2.42 152.96 -154.85
C LEU A 416 3.70 152.85 -155.67
N ASN A 417 4.42 151.72 -155.59
CA ASN A 417 5.71 151.55 -156.24
C ASN A 417 5.57 151.33 -157.77
N GLU A 418 4.51 150.66 -158.23
CA GLU A 418 4.18 150.53 -159.66
C GLU A 418 3.87 151.89 -160.33
N LYS A 419 3.22 152.81 -159.60
CA LYS A 419 2.88 154.15 -160.12
C LYS A 419 4.09 155.07 -160.31
N VAL A 420 5.19 154.80 -159.59
CA VAL A 420 6.42 155.62 -159.66
C VAL A 420 7.30 155.25 -160.85
N GLU A 421 7.34 153.99 -161.26
CA GLU A 421 8.19 153.56 -162.39
C GLU A 421 7.64 154.07 -163.74
N VAL A 422 6.33 153.97 -163.99
CA VAL A 422 5.73 154.36 -165.29
C VAL A 422 5.88 155.87 -165.58
N LEU A 423 5.93 156.72 -164.55
CA LEU A 423 6.11 158.18 -164.73
C LEU A 423 7.54 158.58 -165.10
N LYS A 424 8.56 157.74 -164.84
CA LYS A 424 9.95 158.02 -165.26
C LYS A 424 10.13 157.89 -166.77
N GLU A 425 9.36 157.01 -167.41
CA GLU A 425 9.59 156.60 -168.80
C GLU A 425 9.04 157.58 -169.85
N GLN A 426 8.31 158.63 -169.43
CA GLN A 426 7.70 159.62 -170.34
C GLN A 426 8.48 160.95 -170.48
N VAL A 427 9.58 161.17 -169.74
CA VAL A 427 10.19 162.51 -169.61
C VAL A 427 11.41 162.74 -170.52
N SER A 428 12.08 161.70 -171.01
CA SER A 428 13.42 161.81 -171.62
C SER A 428 13.45 161.83 -173.16
N LEU A 429 12.63 162.66 -173.83
CA LEU A 429 12.63 162.71 -175.32
C LEU A 429 12.48 164.08 -176.03
N ARG A 430 12.61 165.25 -175.36
CA ARG A 430 12.88 166.55 -176.06
C ARG A 430 13.25 167.72 -175.13
N GLU A 431 14.51 168.16 -175.18
CA GLU A 431 15.01 169.52 -175.48
C GLU A 431 16.53 169.59 -175.26
N ALA A 432 17.24 170.48 -175.97
CA ALA A 432 18.71 170.43 -176.11
C ALA A 432 19.36 171.82 -176.26
N GLU A 433 20.69 171.85 -176.13
CA GLU A 433 21.67 172.95 -176.38
C GLU A 433 21.97 173.94 -175.23
N VAL A 434 23.11 173.71 -174.54
CA VAL A 434 24.19 174.67 -174.17
C VAL A 434 25.42 173.85 -173.68
N GLU A 435 26.63 174.44 -173.74
CA GLU A 435 27.92 173.74 -173.94
C GLU A 435 28.79 173.39 -172.70
N LEU A 436 29.63 172.37 -172.92
CA LEU A 436 31.04 172.12 -172.51
C LEU A 436 31.60 172.28 -171.06
N ALA A 437 32.44 171.26 -170.76
CA ALA A 437 33.75 171.30 -170.08
C ALA A 437 33.87 171.10 -168.55
N VAL A 438 34.17 169.85 -168.15
CA VAL A 438 35.39 169.34 -167.44
C VAL A 438 35.02 167.96 -166.84
N GLN A 439 35.43 166.81 -167.40
CA GLN A 439 36.75 166.14 -167.29
C GLN A 439 37.12 165.75 -165.82
N VAL A 440 37.64 164.55 -165.48
CA VAL A 440 38.09 163.38 -166.27
C VAL A 440 38.31 162.12 -165.39
N LEU A 441 38.19 160.93 -166.00
CA LEU A 441 38.78 159.58 -165.72
C LEU A 441 38.86 158.89 -164.32
N GLN A 442 38.88 157.56 -164.47
CA GLN A 442 39.65 156.49 -163.79
C GLN A 442 38.91 155.70 -162.70
N SER A 443 38.45 154.45 -162.91
CA SER A 443 39.02 153.19 -163.46
C SER A 443 39.59 152.25 -162.39
N CYS A 444 39.08 151.01 -162.40
CA CYS A 444 39.74 149.72 -162.15
C CYS A 444 40.66 149.50 -160.92
N GLY A 445 40.28 148.52 -160.09
CA GLY A 445 41.13 147.31 -159.95
C GLY A 445 41.76 146.98 -158.58
N LEU A 446 41.49 145.75 -158.11
CA LEU A 446 42.33 144.84 -157.29
C LEU A 446 42.89 145.31 -155.91
N GLY A 447 42.72 144.44 -154.90
CA GLY A 447 43.66 144.33 -153.77
C GLY A 447 43.06 144.34 -152.35
N SER A 448 43.17 143.21 -151.65
CA SER A 448 43.18 143.11 -150.18
C SER A 448 44.53 143.63 -149.61
N PRO A 449 44.84 143.57 -148.28
CA PRO A 449 44.04 143.25 -147.08
C PRO A 449 44.24 144.31 -145.95
N GLN A 450 43.88 143.98 -144.68
CA GLN A 450 44.78 144.00 -143.50
C GLN A 450 44.05 144.24 -142.14
N GLU A 451 44.18 143.25 -141.23
CA GLU A 451 44.23 143.25 -139.73
C GLU A 451 43.23 144.10 -138.89
N LEU A 452 42.52 143.57 -137.87
CA LEU A 452 43.00 143.11 -136.53
C LEU A 452 43.82 144.20 -135.76
N PRO A 453 43.67 144.39 -134.43
CA PRO A 453 43.42 143.39 -133.36
C PRO A 453 42.12 143.66 -132.54
N ALA A 454 41.49 142.71 -131.83
CA ALA A 454 41.92 141.82 -130.73
C ALA A 454 42.12 142.51 -129.35
N GLY A 455 41.55 141.92 -128.29
CA GLY A 455 42.00 142.14 -126.90
C GLY A 455 40.90 142.29 -125.84
N LEU A 456 40.98 141.42 -124.80
CA LEU A 456 40.19 141.35 -123.54
C LEU A 456 38.90 140.49 -123.68
N GLN A 457 38.82 139.22 -123.24
CA GLN A 457 39.24 138.59 -121.96
C GLN A 457 38.52 139.24 -120.73
N PRO A 458 38.14 138.50 -119.66
CA PRO A 458 38.55 137.12 -119.32
C PRO A 458 37.46 136.12 -118.84
N PRO A 459 37.86 134.84 -118.60
CA PRO A 459 36.97 133.70 -118.31
C PRO A 459 37.40 132.97 -116.98
N LEU A 460 37.37 131.62 -116.98
CA LEU A 460 38.03 130.64 -116.06
C LEU A 460 37.26 130.10 -114.83
N GLY A 461 37.52 128.80 -114.53
CA GLY A 461 37.17 128.06 -113.29
C GLY A 461 35.76 127.48 -113.25
N SER A 462 35.46 126.17 -113.31
CA SER A 462 36.21 124.91 -113.11
C SER A 462 36.57 124.53 -111.67
N CYS A 463 36.25 123.27 -111.30
CA CYS A 463 36.59 122.52 -110.07
C CYS A 463 36.02 123.09 -108.74
N ALA A 464 35.79 122.31 -107.68
CA ALA A 464 36.05 120.88 -107.38
C ALA A 464 34.75 120.27 -106.77
N ALA A 465 34.39 119.00 -106.96
CA ALA A 465 35.07 117.73 -106.66
C ALA A 465 35.27 117.45 -105.16
N SER A 466 34.92 116.21 -104.77
CA SER A 466 35.23 115.53 -103.51
C SER A 466 34.59 116.01 -102.20
N SER A 467 33.62 115.25 -101.70
CA SER A 467 33.71 114.43 -100.46
C SER A 467 32.28 114.02 -100.08
N ALA A 468 31.88 112.75 -100.02
CA ALA A 468 32.46 111.62 -99.28
C ALA A 468 32.31 111.78 -97.74
N ALA A 469 32.43 110.65 -97.03
CA ALA A 469 31.90 110.38 -95.69
C ALA A 469 30.35 110.26 -95.71
N GLU A 470 29.80 109.05 -95.78
CA GLU A 470 29.51 108.14 -94.64
C GLU A 470 28.03 108.27 -94.23
N THR A 471 27.35 107.26 -93.71
CA THR A 471 27.78 105.95 -93.20
C THR A 471 26.83 104.89 -93.80
N LEU A 472 27.29 103.89 -94.53
CA LEU A 472 27.68 102.58 -93.98
C LEU A 472 26.68 102.02 -92.95
N SER A 473 25.84 101.07 -93.36
CA SER A 473 25.89 99.68 -92.85
C SER A 473 24.80 98.85 -93.53
N LEU A 474 25.15 97.91 -94.41
CA LEU A 474 25.69 96.57 -94.12
C LEU A 474 24.60 95.54 -93.78
N ARG A 475 24.28 94.76 -94.82
CA ARG A 475 24.34 93.29 -94.91
C ARG A 475 23.62 92.38 -93.88
N PRO A 476 23.29 91.14 -94.30
CA PRO A 476 22.66 90.13 -93.46
C PRO A 476 23.65 89.16 -92.80
N ALA A 477 23.22 88.53 -91.71
CA ALA A 477 23.58 87.18 -91.26
C ALA A 477 22.36 86.64 -90.48
N ARG A 478 21.82 85.43 -90.68
CA ARG A 478 22.40 84.07 -90.81
C ARG A 478 22.89 83.50 -89.47
N GLY A 479 21.98 82.79 -88.81
CA GLY A 479 22.28 81.64 -87.93
C GLY A 479 22.72 81.93 -86.50
N SER A 480 22.05 81.31 -85.53
CA SER A 480 22.65 80.39 -84.54
C SER A 480 21.55 79.65 -83.78
N GLN A 481 21.83 78.39 -83.42
CA GLN A 481 21.10 77.56 -82.43
C GLN A 481 21.60 77.96 -81.01
N PRO A 482 21.37 77.22 -79.89
CA PRO A 482 20.56 76.01 -79.66
C PRO A 482 19.69 76.05 -78.37
N LEU A 483 19.11 74.89 -78.03
CA LEU A 483 18.93 74.25 -76.69
C LEU A 483 19.12 75.13 -75.43
N ASP A 484 18.30 75.03 -74.38
CA ASP A 484 17.67 73.82 -73.81
C ASP A 484 16.13 73.80 -73.79
#